data_AF-A0A350V0V0-F1
#
_entry.id   AF-A0A350V0V0-F1
#
_cell.length_a   1.000
_cell.length_b   1.000
_cell.length_c   1.000
_cell.angle_alpha   90.00
_cell.angle_beta   90.00
_cell.angle_gamma   90.00
#
_symmetry.space_group_name_H-M   'P 1'
#
loop_
_entity.id
_entity.type
_entity.pdbx_description
1 polymer ?
#
loop_
_entity_poly.entity_id
_entity_poly.type
_entity_poly.pdbx_seq_one_letter_code
_entity_poly.pdbx_strand_id
1 'polypeptide(L)'
;MIIYLVIIWWMDRYEREPFWLVSLNFLWGATGAIIFGIIGSIIMGLGVSEFIYQFANESDAGTFNNLAGAVIVAPVVEEMTKGIFLLMIALSKNFDGPVDGAVYGGAVGLGFGMTENFLYFMSFPQDYVGLFMLIIIRTLFSAVLHCCCQAVFGAAIGYAKFKGMFAKMTIIPLGLGLAMFMHF
;
A
#
# COMPACT_ATOMS: atom_id res chain seq x y z
N MET A 1 -14.96 2.03 1.90
CA MET A 1 -13.97 1.47 0.94
C MET A 1 -14.61 1.04 -0.37
N ILE A 2 -15.71 0.28 -0.36
CA ILE A 2 -16.40 -0.14 -1.61
C ILE A 2 -16.80 1.05 -2.49
N ILE A 3 -17.26 2.16 -1.90
CA ILE A 3 -17.60 3.39 -2.66
C ILE A 3 -16.37 3.89 -3.45
N TYR A 4 -15.21 4.00 -2.81
CA TYR A 4 -13.96 4.37 -3.50
C TYR A 4 -13.57 3.36 -4.58
N LEU A 5 -13.73 2.07 -4.31
CA LEU A 5 -13.45 1.00 -5.28
C LEU A 5 -14.31 1.15 -6.54
N VAL A 6 -15.60 1.43 -6.36
CA VAL A 6 -16.53 1.69 -7.46
C VAL A 6 -16.16 2.99 -8.20
N ILE A 7 -15.74 4.04 -7.49
CA ILE A 7 -15.30 5.30 -8.10
C ILE A 7 -14.08 5.07 -8.99
N ILE A 8 -13.03 4.42 -8.48
CA ILE A 8 -11.81 4.20 -9.28
C ILE A 8 -12.08 3.28 -10.49
N TRP A 9 -12.92 2.26 -10.32
CA TRP A 9 -13.36 1.41 -11.43
C TRP A 9 -14.18 2.17 -12.46
N TRP A 10 -15.02 3.11 -12.02
CA TRP A 10 -15.83 3.93 -12.91
C TRP A 10 -15.03 5.03 -13.64
N MET A 11 -13.93 5.49 -13.03
CA MET A 11 -13.02 6.49 -13.62
C MET A 11 -12.33 5.97 -14.88
N ASP A 12 -12.13 4.65 -14.98
CA ASP A 12 -11.76 4.00 -16.22
C ASP A 12 -12.96 3.99 -17.19
N ARG A 13 -13.03 5.04 -18.01
CA ARG A 13 -14.20 5.33 -18.87
C ARG A 13 -14.18 4.62 -20.22
N TYR A 14 -13.00 4.25 -20.71
CA TYR A 14 -12.83 3.79 -22.08
C TYR A 14 -12.74 2.27 -22.18
N GLU A 15 -12.05 1.60 -21.24
CA GLU A 15 -11.82 0.15 -21.29
C GLU A 15 -11.94 -0.49 -19.91
N ARG A 16 -13.14 -0.45 -19.33
CA ARG A 16 -13.39 -0.94 -17.97
C ARG A 16 -12.85 -2.33 -17.71
N GLU A 17 -11.98 -2.40 -16.71
CA GLU A 17 -11.48 -3.66 -16.19
C GLU A 17 -12.59 -4.58 -15.67
N PRO A 18 -12.45 -5.91 -15.84
CA PRO A 18 -13.45 -6.84 -15.35
C PRO A 18 -13.46 -6.80 -13.81
N PHE A 19 -14.63 -6.53 -13.25
CA PHE A 19 -14.78 -6.23 -11.82
C PHE A 19 -14.25 -7.35 -10.89
N TRP A 20 -14.23 -8.60 -11.35
CA TRP A 20 -13.65 -9.70 -10.57
C TRP A 20 -12.13 -9.55 -10.38
N LEU A 21 -11.39 -9.03 -11.36
CA LEU A 21 -9.95 -8.74 -11.21
C LEU A 21 -9.71 -7.58 -10.25
N VAL A 22 -10.53 -6.53 -10.34
CA VAL A 22 -10.49 -5.41 -9.39
C VAL A 22 -10.77 -5.90 -7.97
N SER A 23 -11.75 -6.79 -7.81
CA SER A 23 -12.09 -7.41 -6.53
C SER A 23 -10.97 -8.31 -6.00
N LEU A 24 -10.29 -9.08 -6.86
CA LEU A 24 -9.14 -9.89 -6.45
C LEU A 24 -7.96 -9.03 -5.96
N ASN A 25 -7.67 -7.93 -6.65
CA ASN A 25 -6.64 -6.97 -6.21
C ASN A 25 -7.01 -6.35 -4.85
N PHE A 26 -8.27 -5.95 -4.68
CA PHE A 26 -8.79 -5.49 -3.40
C PHE A 26 -8.64 -6.54 -2.30
N LEU A 27 -8.99 -7.80 -2.58
CA LEU A 27 -8.88 -8.89 -1.60
C LEU A 27 -7.42 -9.21 -1.25
N TRP A 28 -6.49 -9.13 -2.21
CA TRP A 28 -5.06 -9.25 -1.92
C TRP A 28 -4.61 -8.17 -0.93
N GLY A 29 -4.97 -6.92 -1.19
CA GLY A 29 -4.69 -5.80 -0.29
C GLY A 29 -5.25 -6.03 1.12
N ALA A 30 -6.52 -6.44 1.19
CA ALA A 30 -7.22 -6.66 2.45
C ALA A 30 -6.72 -7.86 3.27
N THR A 31 -6.01 -8.81 2.65
CA THR A 31 -5.61 -10.07 3.31
C THR A 31 -4.12 -10.33 3.15
N GLY A 32 -3.68 -10.79 1.98
CA GLY A 32 -2.30 -11.18 1.71
C GLY A 32 -1.30 -10.07 2.04
N ALA A 33 -1.53 -8.85 1.56
CA ALA A 33 -0.63 -7.73 1.80
C ALA A 33 -0.51 -7.38 3.29
N ILE A 34 -1.59 -7.48 4.07
CA ILE A 34 -1.59 -7.29 5.53
C ILE A 34 -0.79 -8.40 6.23
N ILE A 35 -1.05 -9.67 5.89
CA ILE A 35 -0.38 -10.82 6.52
C ILE A 35 1.13 -10.76 6.25
N PHE A 36 1.52 -10.60 4.98
CA PHE A 36 2.93 -10.47 4.63
C PHE A 36 3.53 -9.16 5.13
N GLY A 37 2.73 -8.10 5.22
CA GLY A 37 3.13 -6.81 5.77
C GLY A 37 3.55 -6.93 7.24
N ILE A 38 2.72 -7.55 8.06
CA ILE A 38 3.02 -7.81 9.48
C ILE A 38 4.29 -8.65 9.62
N ILE A 39 4.40 -9.75 8.85
CA ILE A 39 5.58 -10.63 8.90
C ILE A 39 6.84 -9.86 8.49
N GLY A 40 6.78 -9.12 7.38
CA GLY A 40 7.90 -8.31 6.89
C GLY A 40 8.31 -7.23 7.87
N SER A 41 7.35 -6.55 8.51
CA SER A 41 7.63 -5.49 9.49
C SER A 41 8.27 -6.04 10.75
N ILE A 42 7.90 -7.26 11.18
CA ILE A 42 8.59 -7.94 12.28
C ILE A 42 10.04 -8.26 11.89
N ILE A 43 10.25 -8.91 10.74
CA ILE A 43 11.59 -9.33 10.30
C ILE A 43 12.52 -8.12 10.12
N MET A 44 12.07 -7.11 9.37
CA MET A 44 12.85 -5.90 9.11
C MET A 44 13.01 -5.06 10.39
N GLY A 45 11.96 -4.98 11.21
CA GLY A 45 11.95 -4.26 12.48
C GLY A 45 12.98 -4.79 13.48
N LEU A 46 13.21 -6.11 13.54
CA LEU A 46 14.26 -6.69 14.39
C LEU A 46 15.65 -6.17 14.03
N GLY A 47 15.98 -6.14 12.73
CA GLY A 47 17.29 -5.65 12.25
C GLY A 47 17.47 -4.15 12.48
N VAL A 48 16.43 -3.35 12.21
CA VAL A 48 16.43 -1.90 12.45
C VAL A 48 16.53 -1.60 13.94
N SER A 49 15.82 -2.37 14.77
CA SER A 49 15.86 -2.25 16.23
C SER A 49 17.26 -2.47 16.77
N GLU A 50 17.90 -3.58 16.40
CA GLU A 50 19.27 -3.89 16.83
C GLU A 50 20.25 -2.77 16.44
N PHE A 51 20.16 -2.29 15.20
CA PHE A 51 20.97 -1.17 14.75
C PHE A 51 20.76 0.08 15.62
N ILE A 52 19.50 0.46 15.90
CA ILE A 52 19.21 1.65 16.70
C ILE A 52 19.76 1.50 18.13
N TYR A 53 19.54 0.37 18.79
CA TYR A 53 20.03 0.17 20.16
C TYR A 53 21.56 0.11 20.27
N GLN A 54 22.27 -0.18 19.18
CA GLN A 54 23.74 -0.14 19.17
C GLN A 54 24.31 1.29 19.03
N PHE A 55 23.61 2.20 18.36
CA PHE A 55 24.14 3.52 18.00
C PHE A 55 23.44 4.69 18.69
N ALA A 56 22.23 4.50 19.21
CA ALA A 56 21.50 5.52 19.94
C ALA A 56 21.79 5.46 21.45
N ASN A 57 21.70 6.61 22.12
CA ASN A 57 21.71 6.65 23.57
C ASN A 57 20.48 5.92 24.12
N GLU A 58 20.61 5.25 25.27
CA GLU A 58 19.52 4.48 25.90
C GLU A 58 18.25 5.31 26.11
N SER A 59 18.38 6.61 26.39
CA SER A 59 17.25 7.53 26.57
C SER A 59 16.41 7.75 25.31
N ASP A 60 17.03 7.64 24.12
CA ASP A 60 16.42 8.03 22.85
C ASP A 60 16.10 6.81 21.96
N ALA A 61 16.75 5.67 22.23
CA ALA A 61 16.66 4.46 21.42
C ALA A 61 15.22 3.96 21.25
N GLY A 62 14.41 3.97 22.30
CA GLY A 62 12.99 3.58 22.22
C GLY A 62 12.17 4.49 21.32
N THR A 63 12.40 5.80 21.37
CA THR A 63 11.72 6.79 20.52
C THR A 63 12.11 6.62 19.06
N PHE A 64 13.41 6.47 18.77
CA PHE A 64 13.90 6.24 17.42
C PHE A 64 13.40 4.91 16.86
N ASN A 65 13.30 3.87 17.68
CA ASN A 65 12.76 2.58 17.28
C ASN A 65 11.30 2.69 16.81
N ASN A 66 10.45 3.33 17.62
CA ASN A 66 9.05 3.55 17.27
C ASN A 66 8.90 4.39 16.01
N LEU A 67 9.70 5.47 15.89
CA LEU A 67 9.68 6.33 14.70
C LEU A 67 10.13 5.56 13.46
N ALA A 68 11.26 4.85 13.51
CA ALA A 68 11.74 4.06 12.38
C ALA A 68 10.76 2.95 11.98
N GLY A 69 10.10 2.33 12.97
CA GLY A 69 9.03 1.36 12.73
C GLY A 69 7.87 1.95 11.92
N ALA A 70 7.33 3.08 12.37
CA ALA A 70 6.16 3.71 11.74
C ALA A 70 6.47 4.41 10.41
N VAL A 71 7.67 4.98 10.28
CA VAL A 71 8.00 5.94 9.20
C VAL A 71 8.88 5.31 8.12
N ILE A 72 9.66 4.27 8.45
CA ILE A 72 10.56 3.62 7.48
C ILE A 72 10.10 2.20 7.23
N VAL A 73 10.02 1.38 8.27
CA VAL A 73 9.75 -0.06 8.15
C VAL A 73 8.36 -0.29 7.58
N ALA A 74 7.32 0.35 8.14
CA ALA A 74 5.96 0.19 7.66
C ALA A 74 5.79 0.61 6.19
N PRO A 75 6.16 1.83 5.75
CA PRO A 75 6.03 2.20 4.34
C PRO A 75 6.78 1.28 3.38
N VAL A 76 8.03 0.91 3.71
CA VAL A 76 8.83 0.03 2.85
C VAL A 76 8.19 -1.34 2.73
N VAL A 77 7.87 -1.98 3.85
CA VAL A 77 7.33 -3.34 3.85
C VAL A 77 5.94 -3.37 3.23
N GLU A 78 5.06 -2.46 3.62
CA GLU A 78 3.68 -2.47 3.17
C GLU A 78 3.54 -2.20 1.68
N GLU A 79 4.26 -1.21 1.13
CA GLU A 79 4.19 -0.93 -0.30
C GLU A 79 4.77 -2.08 -1.14
N MET A 80 5.80 -2.77 -0.64
CA MET A 80 6.32 -3.98 -1.28
C MET A 80 5.29 -5.11 -1.29
N THR A 81 4.66 -5.41 -0.14
CA THR A 81 3.73 -6.54 -0.03
C THR A 81 2.44 -6.32 -0.82
N LYS A 82 1.93 -5.07 -0.84
CA LYS A 82 0.85 -4.65 -1.74
C LYS A 82 1.26 -4.86 -3.21
N GLY A 83 2.46 -4.41 -3.56
CA GLY A 83 2.98 -4.39 -4.93
C GLY A 83 3.26 -5.76 -5.57
N ILE A 84 3.54 -6.81 -4.77
CA ILE A 84 3.85 -8.16 -5.29
C ILE A 84 2.72 -8.70 -6.20
N PHE A 85 1.46 -8.49 -5.80
CA PHE A 85 0.32 -8.99 -6.58
C PHE A 85 0.14 -8.23 -7.89
N LEU A 86 0.43 -6.92 -7.91
CA LEU A 86 0.40 -6.13 -9.14
C LEU A 86 1.41 -6.63 -10.17
N LEU A 87 2.61 -7.02 -9.73
CA LEU A 87 3.62 -7.60 -10.63
C LEU A 87 3.14 -8.94 -11.24
N MET A 88 2.39 -9.74 -10.48
CA MET A 88 1.79 -10.98 -10.99
C MET A 88 0.64 -10.70 -11.96
N ILE A 89 -0.27 -9.77 -11.62
CA ILE A 89 -1.41 -9.39 -12.48
C ILE A 89 -0.94 -8.68 -13.75
N ALA A 90 0.20 -7.98 -13.73
CA ALA A 90 0.77 -7.35 -14.93
C ALA A 90 1.12 -8.35 -16.05
N LEU A 91 1.20 -9.66 -15.75
CA LEU A 91 1.34 -10.72 -16.75
C LEU A 91 0.02 -11.06 -17.47
N SER A 92 -1.12 -10.65 -16.91
CA SER A 92 -2.45 -10.79 -17.51
C SER A 92 -2.56 -9.99 -18.82
N LYS A 93 -3.47 -10.39 -19.70
CA LYS A 93 -3.82 -9.59 -20.89
C LYS A 93 -4.63 -8.35 -20.53
N ASN A 94 -5.41 -8.39 -19.46
CA ASN A 94 -6.25 -7.29 -18.97
C ASN A 94 -5.44 -6.26 -18.15
N PHE A 95 -4.18 -6.03 -18.49
CA PHE A 95 -3.33 -5.05 -17.82
C PHE A 95 -2.45 -4.51 -18.92
N ASP A 96 -2.93 -3.63 -19.76
CA ASP A 96 -2.21 -3.18 -20.95
C ASP A 96 -1.91 -1.67 -20.92
N GLY A 97 -2.36 -0.96 -19.89
CA GLY A 97 -2.16 0.46 -19.72
C GLY A 97 -1.69 0.88 -18.31
N PRO A 98 -1.15 2.11 -18.20
CA PRO A 98 -0.96 2.78 -16.91
C PRO A 98 -2.27 3.01 -16.15
N VAL A 99 -3.39 3.18 -16.84
CA VAL A 99 -4.71 3.43 -16.22
C VAL A 99 -5.19 2.18 -15.50
N ASP A 100 -5.12 1.01 -16.13
CA ASP A 100 -5.48 -0.27 -15.53
C ASP A 100 -4.58 -0.57 -14.34
N GLY A 101 -3.28 -0.31 -14.50
CA GLY A 101 -2.31 -0.37 -13.41
C GLY A 101 -2.73 0.50 -12.23
N ALA A 102 -3.18 1.73 -12.48
CA ALA A 102 -3.68 2.63 -11.43
C ALA A 102 -4.97 2.10 -10.78
N VAL A 103 -5.90 1.52 -11.54
CA VAL A 103 -7.15 0.95 -11.03
C VAL A 103 -6.87 -0.29 -10.16
N TYR A 104 -6.06 -1.23 -10.63
CA TYR A 104 -5.68 -2.41 -9.85
C TYR A 104 -4.85 -2.05 -8.64
N GLY A 105 -3.88 -1.15 -8.80
CA GLY A 105 -3.07 -0.63 -7.69
C GLY A 105 -3.93 0.06 -6.64
N GLY A 106 -4.81 0.97 -7.07
CA GLY A 106 -5.77 1.62 -6.18
C GLY A 106 -6.65 0.61 -5.45
N ALA A 107 -7.11 -0.45 -6.12
CA ALA A 107 -7.88 -1.51 -5.49
C ALA A 107 -7.09 -2.23 -4.39
N VAL A 108 -5.83 -2.60 -4.63
CA VAL A 108 -4.93 -3.18 -3.60
C VAL A 108 -4.79 -2.22 -2.41
N GLY A 109 -4.51 -0.94 -2.68
CA GLY A 109 -4.36 0.08 -1.64
C GLY A 109 -5.62 0.26 -0.79
N LEU A 110 -6.79 0.34 -1.42
CA LEU A 110 -8.08 0.44 -0.72
C LEU A 110 -8.39 -0.81 0.11
N GLY A 111 -8.04 -1.99 -0.39
CA GLY A 111 -8.18 -3.24 0.34
C GLY A 111 -7.33 -3.25 1.61
N PHE A 112 -6.07 -2.87 1.48
CA PHE A 112 -5.15 -2.76 2.62
C PHE A 112 -5.66 -1.74 3.64
N GLY A 113 -5.99 -0.52 3.18
CA GLY A 113 -6.52 0.54 4.05
C GLY A 113 -7.83 0.15 4.74
N MET A 114 -8.66 -0.72 4.14
CA MET A 114 -9.85 -1.27 4.80
C MET A 114 -9.49 -2.07 6.04
N THR A 115 -8.62 -3.07 5.88
CA THR A 115 -8.25 -3.97 6.97
C THR A 115 -7.43 -3.24 8.02
N GLU A 116 -6.51 -2.36 7.60
CA GLU A 116 -5.74 -1.53 8.51
C GLU A 116 -6.69 -0.67 9.37
N ASN A 117 -7.63 0.07 8.75
CA ASN A 117 -8.60 0.88 9.47
C ASN A 117 -9.41 0.04 10.48
N PHE A 118 -9.86 -1.15 10.08
CA PHE A 118 -10.56 -2.06 10.98
C PHE A 118 -9.73 -2.40 12.22
N LEU A 119 -8.43 -2.72 12.05
CA LEU A 119 -7.53 -3.02 13.17
C LEU A 119 -7.34 -1.81 14.08
N TYR A 120 -7.21 -0.59 13.53
CA TYR A 120 -7.13 0.64 14.32
C TYR A 120 -8.42 0.94 15.09
N PHE A 121 -9.59 0.66 14.51
CA PHE A 121 -10.87 0.89 15.20
C PHE A 121 -11.08 -0.11 16.33
N MET A 122 -10.65 -1.37 16.13
CA MET A 122 -10.75 -2.42 17.15
C MET A 122 -9.81 -2.20 18.35
N SER A 123 -8.67 -1.53 18.14
CA SER A 123 -7.72 -1.20 19.20
C SER A 123 -7.99 0.16 19.85
N PHE A 124 -8.94 0.95 19.35
CA PHE A 124 -9.21 2.28 19.87
C PHE A 124 -9.89 2.22 21.26
N PRO A 125 -9.54 3.11 22.19
CA PRO A 125 -10.18 3.19 23.51
C PRO A 125 -11.70 3.39 23.42
N GLN A 126 -12.41 3.14 24.53
CA GLN A 126 -13.86 3.35 24.65
C GLN A 126 -14.21 4.86 24.72
N ASP A 127 -13.91 5.60 23.66
CA ASP A 127 -14.27 7.00 23.44
C ASP A 127 -14.95 7.12 22.07
N TYR A 128 -16.27 7.33 22.08
CA TYR A 128 -17.06 7.43 20.85
C TYR A 128 -16.73 8.66 20.02
N VAL A 129 -16.36 9.78 20.65
CA VAL A 129 -16.05 11.03 19.93
C VAL A 129 -14.70 10.89 19.22
N GLY A 130 -13.69 10.40 19.95
CA GLY A 130 -12.38 10.09 19.37
C GLY A 130 -12.46 9.03 18.27
N LEU A 131 -13.24 7.97 18.46
CA LEU A 131 -13.42 6.93 17.45
C LEU A 131 -14.08 7.49 16.18
N PHE A 132 -15.10 8.33 16.33
CA PHE A 132 -15.75 8.96 15.18
C PHE A 132 -14.77 9.83 14.38
N MET A 133 -13.96 10.64 15.06
CA MET A 133 -12.91 11.45 14.41
C MET A 133 -11.86 10.57 13.73
N LEU A 134 -11.43 9.49 14.38
CA LEU A 134 -10.48 8.53 13.81
C LEU A 134 -11.04 7.89 12.54
N ILE A 135 -12.32 7.47 12.55
CA ILE A 135 -12.98 6.88 11.39
C ILE A 135 -12.97 7.86 10.21
N ILE A 136 -13.30 9.13 10.44
CA ILE A 136 -13.29 10.16 9.39
C ILE A 136 -11.88 10.34 8.83
N ILE A 137 -10.90 10.59 9.70
CA ILE A 137 -9.52 10.87 9.28
C ILE A 137 -8.96 9.68 8.51
N ARG A 138 -9.10 8.47 9.05
CA ARG A 138 -8.54 7.27 8.42
C ARG A 138 -9.27 6.86 7.15
N THR A 139 -10.56 7.11 7.05
CA THR A 139 -11.35 6.80 5.85
C THR A 139 -11.08 7.77 4.71
N LEU A 140 -10.95 9.08 5.00
CA LEU A 140 -10.79 10.13 4.00
C LEU A 140 -9.33 10.38 3.60
N PHE A 141 -8.38 10.16 4.52
CA PHE A 141 -6.97 10.45 4.30
C PHE A 141 -6.14 9.17 4.20
N SER A 142 -6.06 8.36 5.26
CA SER A 142 -5.17 7.18 5.28
C SER A 142 -5.53 6.14 4.21
N ALA A 143 -6.80 5.75 4.08
CA ALA A 143 -7.20 4.79 3.06
C ALA A 143 -7.04 5.33 1.62
N VAL A 144 -7.24 6.63 1.43
CA VAL A 144 -7.01 7.30 0.13
C VAL A 144 -5.51 7.39 -0.17
N LEU A 145 -4.67 7.61 0.84
CA LEU A 145 -3.22 7.58 0.69
C LEU A 145 -2.76 6.21 0.18
N HIS A 146 -3.19 5.12 0.83
CA HIS A 146 -2.89 3.75 0.38
C HIS A 146 -3.34 3.51 -1.07
N CYS A 147 -4.54 3.99 -1.42
CA CYS A 147 -5.03 3.95 -2.80
C CYS A 147 -4.09 4.68 -3.76
N CYS A 148 -3.69 5.90 -3.44
CA CYS A 148 -2.82 6.72 -4.29
C CYS A 148 -1.42 6.13 -4.44
N CYS A 149 -0.79 5.67 -3.36
CA CYS A 149 0.55 5.08 -3.39
C CYS A 149 0.60 3.88 -4.34
N GLN A 150 -0.34 2.94 -4.18
CA GLN A 150 -0.38 1.76 -5.04
C GLN A 150 -0.90 2.06 -6.45
N ALA A 151 -1.76 3.06 -6.64
CA ALA A 151 -2.14 3.50 -7.97
C ALA A 151 -0.94 4.05 -8.75
N VAL A 152 -0.05 4.81 -8.10
CA VAL A 152 1.20 5.29 -8.71
C VAL A 152 2.12 4.13 -9.07
N PHE A 153 2.29 3.16 -8.18
CA PHE A 153 3.12 2.00 -8.47
C PHE A 153 2.55 1.14 -9.61
N GLY A 154 1.24 0.87 -9.57
CA GLY A 154 0.54 0.14 -10.62
C GLY A 154 0.64 0.84 -11.98
N ALA A 155 0.46 2.17 -12.02
CA ALA A 155 0.64 2.96 -13.23
C ALA A 155 2.07 2.88 -13.79
N ALA A 156 3.09 2.88 -12.92
CA ALA A 156 4.48 2.70 -13.32
C ALA A 156 4.72 1.32 -13.95
N ILE A 157 4.13 0.25 -13.38
CA ILE A 157 4.18 -1.10 -13.97
C ILE A 157 3.51 -1.11 -15.35
N GLY A 158 2.30 -0.53 -15.47
CA GLY A 158 1.56 -0.42 -16.74
C GLY A 158 2.35 0.32 -17.81
N TYR A 159 2.93 1.46 -17.45
CA TYR A 159 3.78 2.23 -18.35
C TYR A 159 5.03 1.47 -18.80
N ALA A 160 5.60 0.65 -17.92
CA ALA A 160 6.81 -0.14 -18.21
C ALA A 160 6.52 -1.45 -18.99
N LYS A 161 5.29 -1.97 -18.97
CA LYS A 161 4.94 -3.33 -19.42
C LYS A 161 5.45 -3.66 -20.82
N PHE A 162 5.28 -2.76 -21.78
CA PHE A 162 5.66 -2.98 -23.19
C PHE A 162 7.00 -2.34 -23.57
N LYS A 163 7.77 -1.84 -22.60
CA LYS A 163 9.11 -1.28 -22.85
C LYS A 163 10.20 -2.36 -22.73
N GLY A 164 11.40 -2.02 -23.20
CA GLY A 164 12.58 -2.88 -23.07
C GLY A 164 12.99 -3.12 -21.61
N MET A 165 13.82 -4.15 -21.38
CA MET A 165 14.26 -4.58 -20.05
C MET A 165 14.85 -3.43 -19.22
N PHE A 166 15.71 -2.61 -19.81
CA PHE A 166 16.33 -1.47 -19.13
C PHE A 166 15.30 -0.49 -18.56
N ALA A 167 14.26 -0.16 -19.35
CA ALA A 167 13.18 0.70 -18.91
C ALA A 167 12.37 0.06 -17.77
N LYS A 168 12.10 -1.25 -17.82
CA LYS A 168 11.41 -1.98 -16.74
C LYS A 168 12.21 -1.96 -15.44
N MET A 169 13.50 -2.25 -15.51
CA MET A 169 14.41 -2.24 -14.36
C MET A 169 14.61 -0.84 -13.76
N THR A 170 14.22 0.22 -14.46
CA THR A 170 14.33 1.59 -13.98
C THR A 170 12.98 2.10 -13.47
N ILE A 171 11.93 2.01 -14.28
CA ILE A 171 10.61 2.60 -14.00
C ILE A 171 9.90 1.89 -12.85
N ILE A 172 9.97 0.55 -12.78
CA ILE A 172 9.25 -0.21 -11.75
C ILE A 172 9.84 0.10 -10.35
N PRO A 173 11.18 0.03 -10.12
CA PRO A 173 11.73 0.43 -8.82
C PRO A 173 11.51 1.89 -8.48
N LEU A 174 11.55 2.81 -9.45
CA LEU A 174 11.26 4.23 -9.21
C LEU A 174 9.80 4.45 -8.82
N GLY A 175 8.86 3.75 -9.47
CA GLY A 175 7.44 3.79 -9.12
C GLY A 175 7.18 3.28 -7.71
N LEU A 176 7.86 2.18 -7.32
CA LEU A 176 7.78 1.64 -5.97
C LEU A 176 8.39 2.61 -4.95
N GLY A 177 9.57 3.17 -5.24
CA GLY A 177 10.21 4.16 -4.39
C GLY A 177 9.36 5.43 -4.20
N LEU A 178 8.66 5.87 -5.25
CA LEU A 178 7.71 6.98 -5.16
C LEU A 178 6.50 6.64 -4.30
N ALA A 179 5.94 5.43 -4.43
CA ALA A 179 4.86 4.95 -3.57
C ALA A 179 5.26 4.92 -2.08
N MET A 180 6.47 4.42 -1.79
CA MET A 180 7.04 4.43 -0.44
C MET A 180 7.24 5.84 0.09
N PHE A 181 7.77 6.76 -0.74
CA PHE A 181 7.98 8.14 -0.35
C PHE A 181 6.68 8.89 -0.09
N MET A 182 5.61 8.60 -0.84
CA MET A 182 4.29 9.19 -0.60
C MET A 182 3.66 8.68 0.70
N HIS A 183 3.97 7.44 1.10
CA HIS A 183 3.41 6.81 2.29
C HIS A 183 4.13 7.23 3.60
N PHE A 184 5.35 7.77 3.49
CA PHE A 184 6.08 8.38 4.60
C PHE A 184 5.33 9.59 5.18
#